data_AF-A0A440ZC05-F1
#
_entry.id   AF-A0A440ZC05-F1
#
_cell.length_a   1.000
_cell.length_b   1.000
_cell.length_c   1.000
_cell.angle_alpha   90.00
_cell.angle_beta   90.00
_cell.angle_gamma   90.00
#
_symmetry.space_group_name_H-M   'P 1'
#
loop_
_entity.id
_entity.type
_entity.pdbx_description
1 polymer ?
#
loop_
_entity_poly.entity_id
_entity_poly.type
_entity_poly.pdbx_seq_one_letter_code
_entity_poly.pdbx_strand_id
1 'polypeptide(L)'
;MTNEIKAVDLRLVGDLFGDGYVMDFTNRTYQEFFRDEVGIDIYNDAYLTDNGNSKGKRLRAFLQKGQKGAIVKALHGLWEYRVAFMAGREDNVPQGRERLSALIGQLGGNPIVGPAAHSSEGSPLVRNGPSEAIQADLEDEFMALHGMDDAAQARGYAFEKFLKRWKEATNAGQRF
;
A
#
# COMPACT_ATOMS: atom_id res chain seq x y z
N MET A 1 -14.26 1.77 31.16
CA MET A 1 -12.84 1.57 30.83
C MET A 1 -12.52 2.46 29.64
N THR A 2 -11.58 3.39 29.78
CA THR A 2 -11.11 4.24 28.68
C THR A 2 -10.27 3.40 27.73
N ASN A 3 -10.84 2.93 26.61
CA ASN A 3 -10.05 2.31 25.55
C ASN A 3 -9.21 3.39 24.86
N GLU A 4 -7.95 3.43 25.24
CA GLU A 4 -6.88 4.28 24.72
C GLU A 4 -6.06 3.51 23.68
N ILE A 5 -5.63 4.18 22.61
CA ILE A 5 -4.84 3.56 21.53
C ILE A 5 -3.42 3.32 22.03
N LYS A 6 -2.98 2.06 22.00
CA LYS A 6 -1.67 1.63 22.52
C LYS A 6 -0.60 1.71 21.43
N ALA A 7 0.67 1.65 21.85
CA ALA A 7 1.80 1.62 20.92
C ALA A 7 1.73 0.46 19.90
N VAL A 8 1.19 -0.70 20.30
CA VAL A 8 0.99 -1.84 19.40
C VAL A 8 -0.03 -1.54 18.29
N ASP A 9 -1.06 -0.75 18.60
CA ASP A 9 -2.09 -0.37 17.63
C ASP A 9 -1.53 0.64 16.62
N LEU A 10 -0.72 1.59 17.09
CA LEU A 10 -0.01 2.54 16.22
C LEU A 10 1.01 1.84 15.31
N ARG A 11 1.65 0.76 15.79
CA ARG A 11 2.50 -0.08 14.95
C ARG A 11 1.69 -0.80 13.89
N LEU A 12 0.55 -1.39 14.26
CA LEU A 12 -0.37 -2.04 13.31
C LEU A 12 -0.79 -1.09 12.18
N VAL A 13 -1.21 0.15 12.47
CA VAL A 13 -1.58 1.06 11.38
C VAL A 13 -0.37 1.47 10.53
N GLY A 14 0.82 1.57 11.14
CA GLY A 14 2.06 1.81 10.41
C GLY A 14 2.39 0.67 9.44
N ASP A 15 2.24 -0.57 9.88
CA ASP A 15 2.47 -1.77 9.05
C ASP A 15 1.42 -1.86 7.92
N LEU A 16 0.17 -1.50 8.20
CA LEU A 16 -0.94 -1.54 7.23
C LEU A 16 -0.93 -0.42 6.21
N PHE A 17 -0.65 0.82 6.62
CA PHE A 17 -0.84 1.99 5.76
C PHE A 17 0.47 2.72 5.46
N GLY A 18 1.52 2.49 6.24
CA GLY A 18 2.84 3.10 6.08
C GLY A 18 3.21 4.05 7.22
N ASP A 19 4.50 4.06 7.57
CA ASP A 19 5.06 4.79 8.72
C ASP A 19 5.40 6.27 8.39
N GLY A 20 5.88 6.53 7.17
CA GLY A 20 6.24 7.87 6.68
C GLY A 20 5.33 8.37 5.56
N TYR A 21 5.20 7.54 4.52
CA TYR A 21 4.29 7.73 3.41
C TYR A 21 3.10 6.80 3.61
N VAL A 22 1.89 7.38 3.60
CA VAL A 22 0.65 6.61 3.72
C VAL A 22 0.25 6.15 2.32
N MET A 23 0.47 4.86 2.02
CA MET A 23 0.25 4.24 0.70
C MET A 23 0.80 5.12 -0.44
N ASP A 24 0.01 5.40 -1.48
CA ASP A 24 0.33 6.28 -2.61
C ASP A 24 -0.30 7.69 -2.49
N PHE A 25 -0.81 8.06 -1.32
CA PHE A 25 -1.38 9.40 -1.14
C PHE A 25 -0.32 10.51 -1.33
N THR A 26 -0.64 11.47 -2.19
CA THR A 26 0.01 12.78 -2.21
C THR A 26 -0.49 13.62 -1.03
N ASN A 27 0.22 14.70 -0.66
CA ASN A 27 -0.26 15.56 0.43
C ASN A 27 -1.66 16.15 0.13
N ARG A 28 -1.93 16.49 -1.14
CA ARG A 28 -3.23 17.00 -1.57
C ARG A 28 -4.33 15.95 -1.39
N THR A 29 -4.15 14.77 -1.98
CA THR A 29 -5.15 13.68 -1.90
C THR A 29 -5.35 13.16 -0.47
N TYR A 30 -4.30 13.18 0.35
CA TYR A 30 -4.38 12.86 1.77
C TYR A 30 -5.25 13.87 2.53
N GLN A 31 -5.05 15.16 2.28
CA GLN A 31 -5.86 16.22 2.89
C GLN A 31 -7.32 16.11 2.44
N GLU A 32 -7.56 15.90 1.15
CA GLU A 32 -8.89 15.73 0.57
C GLU A 32 -9.61 14.54 1.20
N PHE A 33 -8.96 13.37 1.30
CA PHE A 33 -9.51 12.19 1.96
C PHE A 33 -9.93 12.49 3.41
N PHE A 34 -9.06 13.08 4.23
CA PHE A 34 -9.42 13.37 5.62
C PHE A 34 -10.52 14.43 5.75
N ARG A 35 -10.53 15.44 4.88
CA ARG A 35 -11.55 16.47 4.90
C ARG A 35 -12.91 15.90 4.47
N ASP A 36 -12.95 15.20 3.36
CA ASP A 36 -14.20 14.79 2.70
C ASP A 36 -14.77 13.52 3.34
N GLU A 37 -13.92 12.53 3.61
CA GLU A 37 -14.35 11.28 4.23
C GLU A 37 -14.41 11.36 5.75
N VAL A 38 -13.46 12.03 6.41
CA VAL A 38 -13.37 12.01 7.88
C VAL A 38 -13.99 13.27 8.52
N GLY A 39 -14.05 14.39 7.78
CA GLY A 39 -14.47 15.68 8.33
C GLY A 39 -13.39 16.36 9.17
N ILE A 40 -12.12 16.04 8.96
CA ILE A 40 -10.98 16.54 9.73
C ILE A 40 -9.93 17.15 8.82
N ASP A 41 -9.37 18.30 9.20
CA ASP A 41 -8.15 18.81 8.59
C ASP A 41 -6.93 18.14 9.23
N ILE A 42 -6.41 17.09 8.58
CA ILE A 42 -5.24 16.34 9.06
C ILE A 42 -3.95 17.19 9.08
N TYR A 43 -3.94 18.31 8.35
CA TYR A 43 -2.82 19.24 8.33
C TYR A 43 -2.88 20.32 9.39
N ASN A 44 -3.94 20.36 10.21
CA ASN A 44 -4.06 21.26 11.35
C ASN A 44 -2.87 21.12 12.33
N ASP A 45 -2.50 22.23 12.97
CA ASP A 45 -1.38 22.28 13.93
C ASP A 45 -1.59 21.38 15.15
N ALA A 46 -2.83 21.04 15.48
CA ALA A 46 -3.14 20.05 16.53
C ALA A 46 -2.46 18.68 16.28
N TYR A 47 -2.23 18.33 15.01
CA TYR A 47 -1.58 17.08 14.59
C TYR A 47 -0.13 17.26 14.14
N LEU A 48 0.44 18.46 14.32
CA LEU A 48 1.86 18.70 14.08
C LEU A 48 2.69 17.98 15.15
N THR A 49 3.84 17.44 14.73
CA THR A 49 4.80 16.78 15.62
C THR A 49 6.16 17.43 15.51
N ASP A 50 6.83 17.66 16.64
CA ASP A 50 8.09 18.43 16.72
C ASP A 50 9.24 17.80 15.90
N ASN A 51 9.23 16.49 15.71
CA ASN A 51 10.28 15.74 15.03
C ASN A 51 9.98 15.45 13.54
N GLY A 52 9.17 16.27 12.88
CA GLY A 52 8.94 16.23 11.42
C GLY A 52 7.46 16.18 11.01
N ASN A 53 7.20 16.31 9.70
CA ASN A 53 5.87 16.62 9.16
C ASN A 53 5.40 15.61 8.09
N SER A 54 5.68 14.32 8.27
CA SER A 54 5.24 13.28 7.32
C SER A 54 3.77 12.92 7.53
N LYS A 55 3.11 12.36 6.50
CA LYS A 55 1.70 11.93 6.57
C LYS A 55 1.49 10.89 7.68
N GLY A 56 2.38 9.91 7.78
CA GLY A 56 2.27 8.87 8.82
C GLY A 56 2.46 9.42 10.25
N LYS A 57 3.29 10.45 10.44
CA LYS A 57 3.40 11.14 11.74
C LYS A 57 2.10 11.87 12.10
N ARG A 58 1.51 12.59 11.15
CA ARG A 58 0.21 13.24 11.34
C ARG A 58 -0.91 12.23 11.59
N LEU A 59 -0.91 11.09 10.89
CA LEU A 59 -1.84 9.99 11.14
C LEU A 59 -1.75 9.52 12.58
N ARG A 60 -0.53 9.27 13.09
CA ARG A 60 -0.34 8.84 14.49
C ARG A 60 -0.78 9.90 15.49
N ALA A 61 -0.41 11.16 15.27
CA ALA A 61 -0.85 12.25 16.12
C ALA A 61 -2.38 12.37 16.14
N PHE A 62 -3.04 12.18 14.99
CA PHE A 62 -4.49 12.12 14.88
C PHE A 62 -5.09 10.92 15.63
N LEU A 63 -4.50 9.72 15.54
CA LEU A 63 -4.97 8.56 16.30
C LEU A 63 -4.87 8.77 17.82
N GLN A 64 -3.87 9.51 18.29
CA GLN A 64 -3.69 9.78 19.71
C GLN A 64 -4.59 10.91 20.24
N LYS A 65 -4.84 11.94 19.44
CA LYS A 65 -5.52 13.17 19.88
C LYS A 65 -6.95 13.32 19.35
N GLY A 66 -7.30 12.58 18.30
CA GLY A 66 -8.55 12.69 17.58
C GLY A 66 -9.74 12.12 18.35
N GLN A 67 -10.94 12.54 17.96
CA GLN A 67 -12.17 11.96 18.50
C GLN A 67 -12.34 10.53 17.98
N LYS A 68 -12.81 9.63 18.86
CA LYS A 68 -12.96 8.20 18.53
C LYS A 68 -13.78 7.95 17.27
N GLY A 69 -14.89 8.66 17.08
CA GLY A 69 -15.73 8.54 15.89
C GLY A 69 -15.00 8.91 14.60
N ALA A 70 -14.21 9.98 14.61
CA ALA A 70 -13.38 10.39 13.48
C ALA A 70 -12.27 9.36 13.21
N ILE A 71 -11.64 8.83 14.26
CA ILE A 71 -10.63 7.79 14.13
C ILE A 71 -11.21 6.53 13.48
N VAL A 72 -12.35 6.04 13.97
CA VAL A 72 -13.04 4.88 13.40
C VAL A 72 -13.35 5.11 11.92
N LYS A 73 -13.90 6.27 11.57
CA LYS A 73 -14.21 6.63 10.18
C LYS A 73 -12.96 6.63 9.29
N ALA A 74 -11.85 7.19 9.77
CA ALA A 74 -10.58 7.18 9.07
C ALA A 74 -10.03 5.76 8.86
N LEU A 75 -10.08 4.90 9.89
CA LEU A 75 -9.59 3.52 9.80
C LEU A 75 -10.41 2.69 8.80
N HIS A 76 -11.73 2.88 8.74
CA HIS A 76 -12.56 2.27 7.70
C HIS A 76 -12.18 2.74 6.30
N GLY A 77 -12.14 4.06 6.07
CA GLY A 77 -11.81 4.59 4.74
C GLY A 77 -10.40 4.22 4.27
N LEU A 78 -9.42 4.23 5.17
CA LEU A 78 -8.06 3.80 4.86
C LEU A 78 -8.00 2.30 4.53
N TRP A 79 -8.80 1.47 5.20
CA TRP A 79 -8.90 0.05 4.87
C TRP A 79 -9.53 -0.19 3.49
N GLU A 80 -10.63 0.51 3.18
CA GLU A 80 -11.27 0.43 1.86
C GLU A 80 -10.29 0.83 0.75
N TYR A 81 -9.57 1.93 0.95
CA TYR A 81 -8.52 2.37 0.04
C TYR A 81 -7.40 1.33 -0.08
N ARG A 82 -6.96 0.73 1.05
CA ARG A 82 -5.94 -0.32 1.06
C ARG A 82 -6.37 -1.53 0.21
N VAL A 83 -7.62 -1.97 0.30
CA VAL A 83 -8.12 -3.10 -0.49
C VAL A 83 -7.97 -2.82 -1.99
N ALA A 84 -8.29 -1.60 -2.44
CA ALA A 84 -8.09 -1.20 -3.83
C ALA A 84 -6.59 -1.08 -4.20
N PHE A 85 -5.78 -0.50 -3.31
CA PHE A 85 -4.33 -0.33 -3.50
C PHE A 85 -3.55 -1.65 -3.56
N MET A 86 -4.02 -2.66 -2.82
CA MET A 86 -3.41 -3.99 -2.75
C MET A 86 -3.96 -4.97 -3.79
N ALA A 87 -4.89 -4.56 -4.65
CA ALA A 87 -5.43 -5.42 -5.69
C ALA A 87 -4.29 -5.95 -6.59
N GLY A 88 -4.05 -7.27 -6.55
CA GLY A 88 -2.98 -7.93 -7.28
C GLY A 88 -1.59 -7.85 -6.62
N ARG A 89 -1.50 -7.49 -5.33
CA ARG A 89 -0.26 -7.49 -4.52
C ARG A 89 -0.38 -8.46 -3.36
N GLU A 90 0.75 -9.01 -2.91
CA GLU A 90 0.81 -9.83 -1.70
C GLU A 90 0.61 -8.97 -0.44
N ASP A 91 -0.30 -9.38 0.44
CA ASP A 91 -0.49 -8.73 1.73
C ASP A 91 0.49 -9.31 2.76
N ASN A 92 1.50 -8.52 3.10
CA ASN A 92 2.57 -8.91 4.02
C ASN A 92 2.23 -8.64 5.50
N VAL A 93 1.00 -8.20 5.82
CA VAL A 93 0.57 -7.95 7.21
C VAL A 93 -0.33 -9.09 7.69
N PRO A 94 0.18 -10.03 8.50
CA PRO A 94 -0.59 -11.18 8.94
C PRO A 94 -1.81 -10.74 9.75
N GLN A 95 -2.98 -11.26 9.38
CA GLN A 95 -4.26 -10.98 10.03
C GLN A 95 -4.57 -9.48 10.14
N GLY A 96 -4.10 -8.68 9.17
CA GLY A 96 -4.19 -7.23 9.21
C GLY A 96 -5.63 -6.73 9.41
N ARG A 97 -6.58 -7.37 8.72
CA ARG A 97 -8.01 -7.02 8.82
C ARG A 97 -8.60 -7.34 10.19
N GLU A 98 -8.35 -8.53 10.71
CA GLU A 98 -8.90 -8.99 11.98
C GLU A 98 -8.38 -8.11 13.13
N ARG A 99 -7.08 -7.81 13.10
CA ARG A 99 -6.43 -6.95 14.09
C ARG A 99 -6.94 -5.51 14.00
N LEU A 100 -7.14 -4.98 12.79
CA LEU A 100 -7.72 -3.66 12.60
C LEU A 100 -9.19 -3.62 13.05
N SER A 101 -9.97 -4.67 12.78
CA SER A 101 -11.36 -4.78 13.20
C SER A 101 -11.49 -4.85 14.73
N ALA A 102 -10.56 -5.55 15.40
CA ALA A 102 -10.50 -5.57 16.86
C ALA A 102 -10.21 -4.19 17.43
N LEU A 103 -9.27 -3.44 16.84
CA LEU A 103 -8.99 -2.05 17.21
C LEU A 103 -10.22 -1.14 17.02
N ILE A 104 -10.92 -1.25 15.89
CA ILE A 104 -12.14 -0.48 15.64
C ILE A 104 -13.22 -0.83 16.68
N GLY A 105 -13.42 -2.11 16.99
CA GLY A 105 -14.35 -2.56 18.03
C GLY A 105 -13.99 -1.99 19.40
N GLN A 106 -12.69 -1.95 19.75
CA GLN A 106 -12.21 -1.30 20.97
C GLN A 106 -12.52 0.20 21.01
N LEU A 107 -12.52 0.88 19.87
CA LEU A 107 -12.87 2.30 19.78
C LEU A 107 -14.38 2.56 19.80
N GLY A 108 -15.21 1.51 19.85
CA GLY A 108 -16.67 1.58 19.83
C GLY A 108 -17.26 1.63 18.43
N GLY A 109 -16.47 1.31 17.39
CA GLY A 109 -16.93 1.18 16.02
C GLY A 109 -17.36 -0.25 15.66
N ASN A 110 -17.98 -0.40 14.49
CA ASN A 110 -18.34 -1.72 13.97
C ASN A 110 -17.11 -2.37 13.30
N PRO A 111 -16.92 -3.70 13.44
CA PRO A 111 -15.84 -4.38 12.76
C PRO A 111 -15.96 -4.23 11.24
N ILE A 112 -14.84 -4.34 10.52
CA ILE A 112 -14.83 -4.21 9.06
C ILE A 112 -15.54 -5.43 8.46
N VAL A 113 -16.70 -5.22 7.83
CA VAL A 113 -17.51 -6.26 7.17
C VAL A 113 -17.20 -6.25 5.66
N GLY A 114 -17.06 -7.42 5.04
CA GLY A 114 -16.66 -7.56 3.62
C GLY A 114 -15.88 -8.86 3.35
N PRO A 115 -15.61 -9.24 2.10
CA PRO A 115 -14.78 -10.41 1.83
C PRO A 115 -13.36 -10.11 2.30
N ALA A 116 -12.78 -11.00 3.10
CA ALA A 116 -11.35 -10.99 3.27
C ALA A 116 -10.80 -11.20 1.85
N ALA A 117 -9.78 -10.44 1.45
CA ALA A 117 -8.98 -10.86 0.32
C ALA A 117 -8.69 -12.35 0.54
N HIS A 118 -9.21 -13.14 -0.40
CA HIS A 118 -9.42 -14.58 -0.34
C HIS A 118 -8.44 -15.29 0.61
N SER A 119 -8.95 -15.76 1.75
CA SER A 119 -8.37 -16.94 2.37
C SER A 119 -8.41 -18.04 1.32
N SER A 120 -7.24 -18.45 0.89
CA SER A 120 -6.95 -19.47 -0.10
C SER A 120 -7.71 -20.77 0.19
N GLU A 121 -8.82 -20.97 -0.51
CA GLU A 121 -9.27 -22.31 -0.87
C GLU A 121 -9.08 -22.45 -2.38
N GLY A 122 -8.36 -23.51 -2.75
CA GLY A 122 -7.67 -23.65 -4.02
C GLY A 122 -8.53 -23.38 -5.25
N SER A 123 -8.11 -22.40 -6.05
CA SER A 123 -8.36 -22.39 -7.49
C SER A 123 -6.98 -22.45 -8.16
N PRO A 124 -6.79 -23.31 -9.18
CA PRO A 124 -5.50 -23.40 -9.85
C PRO A 124 -5.17 -22.05 -10.47
N LEU A 125 -4.07 -21.45 -10.00
CA LEU A 125 -3.53 -20.19 -10.52
C LEU A 125 -3.18 -20.40 -11.99
N VAL A 126 -3.99 -19.89 -12.90
CA VAL A 126 -3.51 -19.56 -14.24
C VAL A 126 -2.59 -18.36 -14.04
N ARG A 127 -1.28 -18.63 -13.99
CA ARG A 127 -0.24 -17.58 -13.97
C ARG A 127 -0.31 -16.84 -15.30
N ASN A 128 -0.99 -15.69 -15.34
CA ASN A 128 -0.99 -14.79 -16.49
C ASN A 128 0.31 -13.96 -16.52
N GLY A 129 1.44 -14.65 -16.54
CA GLY A 129 2.77 -14.08 -16.70
C GLY A 129 3.54 -14.81 -17.79
N PRO A 130 4.61 -14.21 -18.33
CA PRO A 130 5.53 -14.92 -19.21
C PRO A 130 6.02 -16.20 -18.52
N SER A 131 6.22 -17.28 -19.30
CA SER A 131 6.71 -18.54 -18.75
C SER A 131 8.04 -18.35 -18.02
N GLU A 132 8.34 -19.22 -17.06
CA GLU A 132 9.57 -19.19 -16.25
C GLU A 132 10.84 -19.12 -17.11
N ALA A 133 10.82 -19.73 -18.29
CA ALA A 133 11.88 -19.64 -19.29
C ALA A 133 12.05 -18.22 -19.88
N ILE A 134 10.95 -17.53 -20.19
CA ILE A 134 10.99 -16.15 -20.70
C ILE A 134 11.47 -15.19 -19.62
N GLN A 135 11.12 -15.47 -18.35
CA GLN A 135 11.60 -14.67 -17.22
C GLN A 135 13.11 -14.81 -17.02
N ALA A 136 13.64 -16.04 -17.03
CA ALA A 136 15.08 -16.29 -16.93
C ALA A 136 15.87 -15.62 -18.06
N ASP A 137 15.38 -15.71 -19.31
CA ASP A 137 16.00 -15.06 -20.47
C ASP A 137 16.05 -13.52 -20.32
N LEU A 138 15.01 -12.91 -19.75
CA LEU A 138 14.95 -11.47 -19.52
C LEU A 138 15.90 -11.03 -18.39
N GLU A 139 16.04 -11.85 -17.35
CA GLU A 139 16.99 -11.61 -16.25
C GLU A 139 18.44 -11.66 -16.76
N ASP A 140 18.78 -12.65 -17.58
CA ASP A 140 20.11 -12.76 -18.20
C ASP A 140 20.41 -11.57 -19.13
N GLU A 141 19.44 -11.14 -19.94
CA GLU A 141 19.58 -9.97 -20.84
C GLU A 141 19.76 -8.67 -20.05
N PHE A 142 19.05 -8.51 -18.92
CA PHE A 142 19.19 -7.36 -18.03
C PHE A 142 20.56 -7.33 -17.34
N MET A 143 21.06 -8.48 -16.89
CA MET A 143 22.40 -8.57 -16.30
C MET A 143 23.50 -8.29 -17.32
N ALA A 144 23.32 -8.73 -18.58
CA ALA A 144 24.24 -8.42 -19.67
C ALA A 144 24.30 -6.92 -19.98
N LEU A 145 23.17 -6.20 -19.91
CA LEU A 145 23.12 -4.74 -20.08
C LEU A 145 23.97 -4.00 -19.03
N HIS A 146 23.99 -4.50 -17.78
CA HIS A 146 24.78 -3.93 -16.70
C HIS A 146 26.30 -4.11 -16.88
N GLY A 147 26.73 -5.09 -17.68
CA GLY A 147 28.14 -5.38 -17.96
C GLY A 147 28.68 -4.75 -19.25
N MET A 148 27.89 -3.95 -19.98
CA MET A 148 28.33 -3.34 -21.25
C MET A 148 29.26 -2.14 -21.01
N ASP A 149 30.54 -2.30 -21.33
CA ASP A 149 31.59 -1.27 -21.14
C ASP A 149 31.58 -0.15 -22.23
N ASP A 150 30.78 -0.28 -23.30
CA ASP A 150 30.87 0.61 -24.46
C ASP A 150 30.01 1.90 -24.39
N ALA A 151 30.43 2.90 -25.18
CA ALA A 151 29.94 4.28 -25.25
C ALA A 151 28.44 4.48 -25.00
N ALA A 152 28.09 5.53 -24.25
CA ALA A 152 26.75 5.81 -23.70
C ALA A 152 25.56 5.63 -24.67
N GLN A 153 25.75 5.83 -25.98
CA GLN A 153 24.73 5.65 -27.01
C GLN A 153 24.39 4.17 -27.29
N ALA A 154 25.36 3.26 -27.20
CA ALA A 154 25.17 1.82 -27.45
C ALA A 154 24.34 1.17 -26.33
N ARG A 155 24.61 1.54 -25.07
CA ARG A 155 23.79 1.11 -23.93
C ARG A 155 22.35 1.59 -24.03
N GLY A 156 22.14 2.83 -24.48
CA GLY A 156 20.80 3.39 -24.67
C GLY A 156 19.96 2.59 -25.68
N TYR A 157 20.55 2.23 -26.82
CA TYR A 157 19.87 1.43 -27.83
C TYR A 157 19.60 -0.01 -27.38
N ALA A 158 20.55 -0.64 -26.67
CA ALA A 158 20.38 -1.98 -26.12
C ALA A 158 19.26 -2.01 -25.06
N PHE A 159 19.18 -0.98 -24.20
CA PHE A 159 18.12 -0.83 -23.21
C PHE A 159 16.74 -0.61 -23.87
N GLU A 160 16.66 0.20 -24.92
CA GLU A 160 15.39 0.39 -25.66
C GLU A 160 14.89 -0.91 -26.30
N LYS A 161 15.80 -1.73 -26.83
CA LYS A 161 15.47 -3.05 -27.40
C LYS A 161 14.94 -4.01 -26.31
N PHE A 162 15.58 -4.02 -25.15
CA PHE A 162 15.12 -4.78 -23.99
C PHE A 162 13.71 -4.37 -23.55
N LEU A 163 13.43 -3.06 -23.42
CA LEU A 163 12.11 -2.56 -23.03
C LEU A 163 11.00 -2.96 -24.02
N LYS A 164 11.29 -2.98 -25.33
CA LYS A 164 10.32 -3.45 -26.34
C LYS A 164 10.01 -4.94 -26.14
N ARG A 165 11.03 -5.78 -25.96
CA ARG A 165 10.87 -7.22 -25.72
C ARG A 165 10.12 -7.51 -24.41
N TRP A 166 10.44 -6.77 -23.34
CA TRP A 166 9.74 -6.88 -22.05
C TRP A 166 8.25 -6.55 -22.17
N LYS A 167 7.91 -5.48 -22.91
CA LYS A 167 6.53 -5.08 -23.16
C LYS A 167 5.76 -6.12 -23.99
N GLU A 168 6.41 -6.76 -24.96
CA GLU A 168 5.82 -7.84 -25.76
C GLU A 168 5.58 -9.10 -24.93
N ALA A 169 6.56 -9.50 -24.11
CA ALA A 169 6.48 -10.68 -23.24
C ALA A 169 5.37 -10.55 -22.17
N THR A 170 5.15 -9.34 -21.66
CA THR A 170 4.13 -9.07 -20.63
C THR A 170 2.73 -8.87 -21.21
N ASN A 171 2.60 -8.34 -22.43
CA ASN A 171 1.31 -8.20 -23.12
C ASN A 171 0.82 -9.50 -23.77
N ALA A 172 1.70 -10.46 -24.04
CA ALA A 172 1.32 -11.76 -24.62
C ALA A 172 0.43 -12.61 -23.68
N GLY A 173 0.42 -12.33 -22.37
CA GLY A 173 -0.45 -12.99 -21.38
C GLY A 173 -1.86 -12.40 -21.25
N GLN A 174 -2.22 -11.38 -22.04
CA GLN A 174 -3.52 -10.67 -21.97
C GLN A 174 -4.47 -10.98 -23.13
N ARG A 175 -4.15 -11.95 -24.00
CA ARG A 175 -5.09 -12.42 -25.01
C ARG A 175 -5.74 -13.72 -24.52
N PHE A 176 -7.07 -13.68 -24.50
CA PHE A 176 -8.07 -14.68 -24.07
C PHE A 176 -8.45 -14.62 -22.60
#